data_AF-A0A2V6PRE7-F1
#
_entry.id   AF-A0A2V6PRE7-F1
#
_cell.length_a   1.000
_cell.length_b   1.000
_cell.length_c   1.000
_cell.angle_alpha   90.00
_cell.angle_beta   90.00
_cell.angle_gamma   90.00
#
_symmetry.space_group_name_H-M   'P 1'
#
loop_
_entity.id
_entity.type
_entity.pdbx_description
1 polymer ?
#
loop_
_entity_poly.entity_id
_entity_poly.type
_entity_poly.pdbx_seq_one_letter_code
_entity_poly.pdbx_strand_id
1 'polypeptide(L)'
;MSVDRRSVSAPVAGGDRADVTAPAAAVTAARTGATLTRSVGVVAAVAAVAIASGLPFVLSNFRLFQFTQVAIYAIALLGLNILTGYNGQISLGHGAFYALGAYTTAIMIDKWNVGYGLTIPVAGVVCLVVGFLFGVPALRLEGLYLALATFSLALAVPQILKYFEHWTGGSQGIVLTKPEAPLGLKLSADQWLYYLTLAILIVL
;
A
#
# COMPACT_ATOMS: atom_id res chain seq x y z
N MET A 1 54.46 -58.11 -30.71
CA MET A 1 53.03 -57.74 -30.55
C MET A 1 53.02 -56.31 -30.02
N SER A 2 53.32 -55.26 -30.82
CA SER A 2 52.40 -54.58 -31.77
C SER A 2 51.02 -54.38 -31.13
N VAL A 3 50.53 -53.17 -30.86
CA VAL A 3 50.38 -52.05 -31.79
C VAL A 3 50.30 -50.71 -31.03
N ASP A 4 51.12 -49.78 -31.49
CA ASP A 4 51.11 -48.32 -31.29
C ASP A 4 49.82 -47.71 -31.87
N ARG A 5 49.06 -46.94 -31.07
CA ARG A 5 47.93 -46.13 -31.54
C ARG A 5 48.35 -44.65 -31.60
N ARG A 6 49.14 -44.31 -32.61
CA ARG A 6 49.18 -42.94 -33.15
C ARG A 6 48.10 -42.78 -34.23
N SER A 7 47.70 -41.52 -34.44
CA SER A 7 46.81 -41.00 -35.48
C SER A 7 45.30 -41.15 -35.22
N VAL A 8 44.66 -40.05 -34.80
CA VAL A 8 43.85 -39.22 -35.71
C VAL A 8 43.86 -37.79 -35.18
N SER A 9 44.63 -36.93 -35.84
CA SER A 9 44.48 -35.48 -35.84
C SER A 9 43.62 -35.10 -37.05
N ALA A 10 42.51 -34.39 -36.81
CA ALA A 10 41.78 -33.67 -37.86
C ALA A 10 41.13 -32.40 -37.26
N PRO A 11 40.96 -31.35 -38.07
CA PRO A 11 41.00 -29.96 -37.63
C PRO A 11 39.62 -29.45 -37.22
N VAL A 12 39.53 -28.70 -36.10
CA VAL A 12 38.36 -27.87 -35.84
C VAL A 12 38.49 -26.63 -36.72
N ALA A 13 37.81 -26.69 -37.86
CA ALA A 13 37.61 -25.60 -38.78
C ALA A 13 36.93 -24.41 -38.09
N GLY A 14 37.38 -23.21 -38.46
CA GLY A 14 36.84 -21.94 -37.98
C GLY A 14 35.33 -21.85 -38.17
N GLY A 15 34.66 -21.56 -37.07
CA GLY A 15 33.27 -21.11 -37.02
C GLY A 15 33.23 -19.83 -36.20
N ASP A 16 33.06 -18.73 -36.93
CA ASP A 16 32.29 -17.57 -36.50
C ASP A 16 32.86 -16.73 -35.33
N ARG A 17 33.71 -15.76 -35.70
CA ARG A 17 33.81 -14.50 -34.96
C ARG A 17 32.51 -13.72 -35.18
N ALA A 18 31.43 -14.19 -34.56
CA ALA A 18 30.20 -13.43 -34.44
C ALA A 18 30.48 -12.22 -33.53
N ASP A 19 30.84 -11.13 -34.18
CA ASP A 19 30.32 -9.79 -33.89
C ASP A 19 30.16 -9.43 -32.39
N VAL A 20 31.26 -8.98 -31.78
CA VAL A 20 31.26 -8.31 -30.46
C VAL A 20 30.80 -6.83 -30.59
N THR A 21 30.19 -6.45 -31.72
CA THR A 21 29.82 -5.06 -32.01
C THR A 21 28.32 -4.89 -32.29
N ALA A 22 27.47 -5.23 -31.31
CA ALA A 22 26.10 -4.73 -31.27
C ALA A 22 25.59 -4.57 -29.81
N PRO A 23 24.77 -3.54 -29.50
CA PRO A 23 25.05 -2.13 -29.70
C PRO A 23 24.78 -1.32 -28.41
N ALA A 24 25.57 -0.27 -28.15
CA ALA A 24 25.29 0.74 -27.10
C ALA A 24 23.90 1.42 -27.25
N ALA A 25 23.25 1.24 -28.40
CA ALA A 25 21.89 1.69 -28.70
C ALA A 25 20.80 0.96 -27.88
N ALA A 26 20.99 -0.33 -27.53
CA ALA A 26 20.00 -1.11 -26.78
C ALA A 26 19.89 -0.66 -25.32
N VAL A 27 21.02 -0.26 -24.72
CA VAL A 27 21.08 0.27 -23.34
C VAL A 27 20.46 1.68 -23.29
N THR A 28 20.59 2.47 -24.37
CA THR A 28 20.01 3.82 -24.44
C THR A 28 18.49 3.78 -24.65
N ALA A 29 17.97 2.87 -25.47
CA ALA A 29 16.52 2.71 -25.70
C ALA A 29 15.75 2.28 -24.44
N ALA A 30 16.35 1.41 -23.61
CA ALA A 30 15.76 0.99 -22.33
C ALA A 30 15.64 2.12 -21.30
N ARG A 31 16.59 3.08 -21.31
CA ARG A 31 16.54 4.26 -20.43
C ARG A 31 15.53 5.31 -20.91
N THR A 32 15.30 5.42 -22.22
CA THR A 32 14.33 6.36 -22.80
C THR A 32 12.88 5.90 -22.57
N GLY A 33 12.59 4.59 -22.70
CA GLY A 33 11.27 4.02 -22.39
C GLY A 33 10.86 4.21 -20.92
N ALA A 34 11.80 4.00 -19.99
CA ALA A 34 11.57 4.24 -18.57
C ALA A 34 11.29 5.71 -18.22
N THR A 35 11.81 6.66 -19.01
CA THR A 35 11.64 8.11 -18.75
C THR A 35 10.33 8.64 -19.32
N LEU A 36 9.90 8.13 -20.49
CA LEU A 36 8.63 8.49 -21.13
C LEU A 36 7.41 7.89 -20.40
N THR A 37 7.49 6.64 -19.92
CA THR A 37 6.43 6.06 -19.08
C THR A 37 6.32 6.78 -17.73
N ARG A 38 7.45 7.25 -17.19
CA ARG A 38 7.49 8.00 -15.93
C ARG A 38 6.94 9.42 -16.09
N SER A 39 7.19 10.12 -17.20
CA SER A 39 6.64 11.46 -17.44
C SER A 39 5.14 11.42 -17.78
N VAL A 40 4.67 10.43 -18.54
CA VAL A 40 3.24 10.21 -18.79
C VAL A 40 2.52 9.80 -17.49
N GLY A 41 3.14 8.97 -16.65
CA GLY A 41 2.61 8.59 -15.34
C GLY A 41 2.47 9.79 -14.39
N VAL A 42 3.46 10.68 -14.36
CA VAL A 42 3.42 11.91 -13.54
C VAL A 42 2.38 12.90 -14.06
N VAL A 43 2.27 13.09 -15.38
CA VAL A 43 1.24 13.98 -15.97
C VAL A 43 -0.17 13.42 -15.74
N ALA A 44 -0.36 12.11 -15.86
CA ALA A 44 -1.64 11.46 -15.54
C ALA A 44 -1.98 11.55 -14.04
N ALA A 45 -0.98 11.42 -13.15
CA ALA A 45 -1.17 11.60 -11.72
C ALA A 45 -1.54 13.05 -11.37
N VAL A 46 -0.86 14.04 -11.95
CA VAL A 46 -1.15 15.47 -11.75
C VAL A 46 -2.53 15.83 -12.32
N ALA A 47 -2.91 15.30 -13.49
CA ALA A 47 -4.25 15.48 -14.05
C ALA A 47 -5.33 14.82 -13.18
N ALA A 48 -5.08 13.61 -12.66
CA ALA A 48 -5.99 12.93 -11.74
C ALA A 48 -6.16 13.70 -10.43
N VAL A 49 -5.09 14.29 -9.89
CA VAL A 49 -5.12 15.17 -8.71
C VAL A 49 -5.88 16.47 -8.98
N ALA A 50 -5.67 17.10 -10.14
CA ALA A 50 -6.40 18.30 -10.54
C ALA A 50 -7.90 18.04 -10.73
N ILE A 51 -8.26 16.89 -11.29
CA ILE A 51 -9.66 16.47 -11.43
C ILE A 51 -10.24 16.15 -10.04
N ALA A 52 -9.54 15.38 -9.22
CA ALA A 52 -9.97 15.01 -7.86
C ALA A 52 -10.19 16.25 -6.95
N SER A 53 -9.35 17.27 -7.06
CA SER A 53 -9.51 18.51 -6.29
C SER A 53 -10.72 19.37 -6.72
N GLY A 54 -11.22 19.20 -7.95
CA GLY A 54 -12.44 19.83 -8.46
C GLY A 54 -13.74 19.06 -8.19
N LEU A 55 -13.66 17.75 -7.94
CA LEU A 55 -14.81 16.88 -7.61
C LEU A 55 -15.71 17.38 -6.45
N PRO A 56 -15.20 17.89 -5.32
CA PRO A 56 -16.05 18.33 -4.20
C PRO A 56 -16.99 19.50 -4.49
N PHE A 57 -16.78 20.23 -5.60
CA PHE A 57 -17.63 21.34 -6.01
C PHE A 57 -18.77 20.93 -6.95
N VAL A 58 -18.71 19.72 -7.53
CA VAL A 58 -19.68 19.25 -8.55
C VAL A 58 -20.52 18.08 -8.05
N LEU A 59 -20.07 17.34 -7.04
CA LEU A 59 -20.73 16.11 -6.57
C LEU A 59 -21.53 16.28 -5.27
N SER A 60 -22.59 15.48 -5.15
CA SER A 60 -23.39 15.35 -3.94
C SER A 60 -22.61 14.69 -2.79
N ASN A 61 -22.93 15.04 -1.54
CA ASN A 61 -22.25 14.56 -0.32
C ASN A 61 -22.09 13.03 -0.26
N PHE A 62 -23.09 12.28 -0.75
CA PHE A 62 -23.03 10.82 -0.78
C PHE A 62 -21.97 10.27 -1.74
N ARG A 63 -21.83 10.87 -2.94
CA ARG A 63 -20.79 10.46 -3.89
C ARG A 63 -19.41 10.86 -3.38
N LEU A 64 -19.28 12.01 -2.72
CA LEU A 64 -18.02 12.42 -2.09
C LEU A 64 -17.58 11.45 -1.00
N PHE A 65 -18.50 10.97 -0.17
CA PHE A 65 -18.19 9.93 0.80
C PHE A 65 -17.69 8.65 0.13
N GLN A 66 -18.30 8.20 -0.96
CA GLN A 66 -17.82 7.03 -1.71
C GLN A 66 -16.41 7.23 -2.27
N PHE A 67 -16.13 8.38 -2.90
CA PHE A 67 -14.79 8.68 -3.39
C PHE A 67 -13.76 8.75 -2.27
N THR A 68 -14.16 9.25 -1.10
CA THR A 68 -13.31 9.25 0.09
C THR A 68 -12.97 7.82 0.52
N GLN A 69 -13.95 6.92 0.56
CA GLN A 69 -13.71 5.49 0.86
C GLN A 69 -12.76 4.84 -0.15
N VAL A 70 -12.91 5.15 -1.44
CA VAL A 70 -11.99 4.68 -2.48
C VAL A 70 -10.57 5.19 -2.23
N ALA A 71 -10.40 6.47 -1.87
CA ALA A 71 -9.10 7.03 -1.54
C ALA A 71 -8.48 6.37 -0.30
N ILE A 72 -9.27 6.08 0.73
CA ILE A 72 -8.80 5.35 1.93
C ILE A 72 -8.31 3.95 1.55
N TYR A 73 -9.07 3.20 0.73
CA TYR A 73 -8.62 1.89 0.25
C TYR A 73 -7.38 1.98 -0.63
N ALA A 74 -7.23 3.04 -1.43
CA ALA A 74 -6.02 3.26 -2.22
C ALA A 74 -4.79 3.47 -1.31
N ILE A 75 -4.90 4.26 -0.24
CA ILE A 75 -3.82 4.43 0.75
C ILE A 75 -3.44 3.08 1.39
N ALA A 76 -4.44 2.29 1.80
CA ALA A 76 -4.19 0.96 2.36
C ALA A 76 -3.46 0.05 1.36
N LEU A 77 -3.91 0.04 0.10
CA LEU A 77 -3.29 -0.75 -0.97
C LEU A 77 -1.88 -0.28 -1.32
N LEU A 78 -1.56 1.02 -1.22
CA LEU A 78 -0.20 1.53 -1.38
C LEU A 78 0.72 0.98 -0.30
N GLY A 79 0.28 1.00 0.98
CA GLY A 79 1.03 0.38 2.08
C GLY A 79 1.24 -1.13 1.86
N LEU A 80 0.22 -1.83 1.36
CA LEU A 80 0.33 -3.24 0.98
C LEU A 80 1.31 -3.44 -0.20
N ASN A 81 1.28 -2.57 -1.21
CA ASN A 81 2.14 -2.65 -2.39
C ASN A 81 3.62 -2.49 -2.02
N ILE A 82 3.94 -1.65 -1.03
CA ILE A 82 5.30 -1.55 -0.53
C ILE A 82 5.76 -2.89 0.07
N LEU A 83 4.90 -3.55 0.84
CA LEU A 83 5.22 -4.82 1.48
C LEU A 83 5.32 -5.98 0.48
N THR A 84 4.35 -6.12 -0.42
CA THR A 84 4.31 -7.22 -1.40
C THR A 84 5.26 -6.99 -2.58
N GLY A 85 5.42 -5.75 -3.01
CA GLY A 85 6.22 -5.34 -4.16
C GLY A 85 7.72 -5.35 -3.87
N TYR A 86 8.17 -4.69 -2.79
CA TYR A 86 9.60 -4.60 -2.50
C TYR A 86 10.15 -5.84 -1.77
N ASN A 87 9.39 -6.44 -0.86
CA ASN A 87 9.87 -7.62 -0.11
C ASN A 87 9.45 -8.96 -0.73
N GLY A 88 8.56 -8.97 -1.74
CA GLY A 88 8.08 -10.21 -2.37
C GLY A 88 7.25 -11.11 -1.44
N GLN A 89 6.83 -10.62 -0.27
CA GLN A 89 6.07 -11.39 0.71
C GLN A 89 4.57 -11.28 0.43
N ILE A 90 3.85 -12.40 0.52
CA ILE A 90 2.39 -12.41 0.43
C ILE A 90 1.80 -12.03 1.79
N SER A 91 1.02 -10.95 1.84
CA SER A 91 0.32 -10.49 3.05
C SER A 91 -1.20 -10.51 2.85
N LEU A 92 -1.88 -11.39 3.59
CA LEU A 92 -3.35 -11.49 3.63
C LEU A 92 -3.93 -10.79 4.88
N GLY A 93 -3.06 -10.32 5.77
CA GLY A 93 -3.41 -9.75 7.07
C GLY A 93 -3.53 -8.23 7.10
N HIS A 94 -3.29 -7.52 6.00
CA HIS A 94 -3.23 -6.05 5.98
C HIS A 94 -4.50 -5.39 6.53
N GLY A 95 -5.67 -6.00 6.28
CA GLY A 95 -6.95 -5.55 6.82
C GLY A 95 -7.01 -5.52 8.36
N ALA A 96 -6.24 -6.35 9.05
CA ALA A 96 -6.14 -6.35 10.51
C ALA A 96 -5.52 -5.05 11.05
N PHE A 97 -4.44 -4.59 10.41
CA PHE A 97 -3.78 -3.33 10.78
C PHE A 97 -4.62 -2.11 10.38
N TYR A 98 -5.30 -2.19 9.22
CA TYR A 98 -6.27 -1.18 8.82
C TYR A 98 -7.40 -1.03 9.88
N ALA A 99 -7.97 -2.15 10.32
CA ALA A 99 -8.99 -2.16 11.37
C ALA A 99 -8.46 -1.61 12.69
N LEU A 100 -7.26 -2.00 13.12
CA LEU A 100 -6.65 -1.54 14.36
C LEU A 100 -6.50 -0.01 14.41
N GLY A 101 -5.97 0.60 13.34
CA GLY A 101 -5.84 2.05 13.25
C GLY A 101 -7.19 2.78 13.22
N ALA A 102 -8.16 2.22 12.48
CA ALA A 102 -9.51 2.76 12.41
C ALA A 102 -10.22 2.73 13.78
N TYR A 103 -10.18 1.59 14.48
CA TYR A 103 -10.79 1.47 15.81
C TYR A 103 -10.07 2.29 16.87
N THR A 104 -8.74 2.43 16.79
CA THR A 104 -8.00 3.32 17.70
C THR A 104 -8.48 4.77 17.57
N THR A 105 -8.60 5.24 16.32
CA THR A 105 -9.14 6.58 16.03
C THR A 105 -10.59 6.71 16.48
N ALA A 106 -11.41 5.70 16.19
CA ALA A 106 -12.83 5.68 16.53
C ALA A 106 -13.06 5.78 18.05
N ILE A 107 -12.33 5.00 18.83
CA ILE A 107 -12.42 4.99 20.30
C ILE A 107 -11.95 6.32 20.89
N MET A 108 -10.84 6.89 20.38
CA MET A 108 -10.34 8.18 20.87
C MET A 108 -11.31 9.34 20.63
N ILE A 109 -12.00 9.34 19.49
CA ILE A 109 -12.95 10.41 19.16
C ILE A 109 -14.26 10.21 19.93
N ASP A 110 -14.79 8.98 19.97
CA ASP A 110 -16.07 8.67 20.64
C ASP A 110 -15.99 8.81 22.17
N LYS A 111 -14.95 8.23 22.79
CA LYS A 111 -14.85 8.16 24.27
C LYS A 111 -14.07 9.31 24.88
N TRP A 112 -13.02 9.78 24.22
CA TRP A 112 -12.11 10.78 24.80
C TRP A 112 -12.27 12.17 24.18
N ASN A 113 -13.14 12.33 23.17
CA ASN A 113 -13.40 13.59 22.47
C ASN A 113 -12.09 14.29 22.00
N VAL A 114 -11.08 13.49 21.65
CA VAL A 114 -9.78 14.01 21.24
C VAL A 114 -9.89 14.59 19.83
N GLY A 115 -9.26 15.74 19.59
CA GLY A 115 -9.21 16.36 18.27
C GLY A 115 -8.60 15.42 17.22
N TYR A 116 -9.21 15.40 16.03
CA TYR A 116 -8.84 14.50 14.92
C TYR A 116 -7.36 14.60 14.48
N GLY A 117 -6.71 15.74 14.71
CA GLY A 117 -5.29 15.92 14.36
C GLY A 117 -4.36 15.06 15.22
N LEU A 118 -4.71 14.81 16.49
CA LEU A 118 -3.90 14.02 17.41
C LEU A 118 -4.18 12.52 17.26
N THR A 119 -5.34 12.13 16.73
CA THR A 119 -5.69 10.71 16.57
C THR A 119 -4.84 10.04 15.49
N ILE A 120 -4.43 10.77 14.44
CA ILE A 120 -3.58 10.24 13.36
C ILE A 120 -2.22 9.74 13.88
N PRO A 121 -1.39 10.56 14.57
CA PRO A 121 -0.10 10.09 15.07
C PRO A 121 -0.26 9.01 16.15
N VAL A 122 -1.28 9.10 17.01
CA VAL A 122 -1.50 8.09 18.05
C VAL A 122 -1.91 6.75 17.44
N ALA A 123 -2.81 6.74 16.46
CA ALA A 123 -3.17 5.53 15.73
C ALA A 123 -1.95 4.94 15.00
N GLY A 124 -1.09 5.79 14.44
CA GLY A 124 0.18 5.38 13.84
C GLY A 124 1.12 4.70 14.84
N VAL A 125 1.30 5.29 16.03
CA VAL A 125 2.13 4.70 17.11
C VAL A 125 1.54 3.37 17.60
N VAL A 126 0.23 3.29 17.79
CA VAL A 126 -0.44 2.04 18.21
C VAL A 126 -0.26 0.96 17.15
N CYS A 127 -0.49 1.28 15.87
CA CYS A 127 -0.22 0.34 14.77
C CYS A 127 1.24 -0.07 14.68
N LEU A 128 2.18 0.85 14.93
CA LEU A 128 3.61 0.55 14.95
C LEU A 128 3.96 -0.43 16.07
N VAL A 129 3.47 -0.19 17.28
CA VAL A 129 3.74 -1.06 18.44
C VAL A 129 3.18 -2.45 18.22
N VAL A 130 1.92 -2.56 17.80
CA VAL A 130 1.27 -3.85 17.53
C VAL A 130 1.91 -4.53 16.32
N GLY A 131 2.16 -3.79 15.25
CA GLY A 131 2.87 -4.27 14.06
C GLY A 131 4.27 -4.78 14.37
N PHE A 132 5.01 -4.12 15.26
CA PHE A 132 6.32 -4.58 15.71
C PHE A 132 6.22 -5.88 16.53
N LEU A 133 5.29 -5.94 17.49
CA LEU A 133 5.03 -7.13 18.30
C LEU A 133 4.67 -8.36 17.45
N PHE A 134 3.86 -8.19 16.41
CA PHE A 134 3.49 -9.25 15.47
C PHE A 134 4.54 -9.47 14.38
N GLY A 135 5.30 -8.45 14.02
CA GLY A 135 6.32 -8.49 12.98
C GLY A 135 7.53 -9.32 13.39
N VAL A 136 7.98 -9.21 14.65
CA VAL A 136 9.11 -9.99 15.17
C VAL A 136 8.94 -11.51 15.00
N PRO A 137 7.82 -12.13 15.42
CA PRO A 137 7.60 -13.54 15.16
C PRO A 137 7.36 -13.83 13.67
N ALA A 138 6.68 -12.93 12.93
CA ALA A 138 6.42 -13.10 11.50
C ALA A 138 7.71 -13.18 10.67
N LEU A 139 8.76 -12.44 11.04
CA LEU A 139 10.08 -12.46 10.40
C LEU A 139 10.77 -13.83 10.48
N ARG A 140 10.33 -14.72 11.39
CA ARG A 140 10.86 -16.09 11.51
C ARG A 140 10.16 -17.08 10.58
N LEU A 141 9.09 -16.68 9.90
CA LEU A 141 8.32 -17.53 8.99
C LEU A 141 8.64 -17.17 7.54
N GLU A 142 8.73 -18.17 6.67
CA GLU A 142 9.03 -17.97 5.26
C GLU A 142 7.87 -18.42 4.36
N GLY A 143 7.69 -17.69 3.25
CA GLY A 143 6.78 -18.05 2.15
C GLY A 143 5.34 -18.31 2.60
N LEU A 144 4.89 -19.56 2.45
CA LEU A 144 3.52 -19.97 2.74
C LEU A 144 3.16 -19.88 4.23
N TYR A 145 4.12 -20.14 5.12
CA TYR A 145 3.88 -20.06 6.56
C TYR A 145 3.58 -18.62 7.00
N LEU A 146 4.28 -17.64 6.42
CA LEU A 146 4.00 -16.22 6.66
C LEU A 146 2.59 -15.86 6.14
N ALA A 147 2.23 -16.32 4.95
CA ALA A 147 0.89 -16.07 4.39
C ALA A 147 -0.22 -16.62 5.30
N LEU A 148 -0.07 -17.87 5.81
CA LEU A 148 -1.02 -18.48 6.74
C LEU A 148 -1.11 -17.74 8.08
N ALA A 149 0.00 -17.24 8.59
CA ALA A 149 0.01 -16.43 9.82
C ALA A 149 -0.75 -15.12 9.62
N THR A 150 -0.53 -14.42 8.51
CA THR A 150 -1.26 -13.18 8.20
C THR A 150 -2.75 -13.41 7.92
N PHE A 151 -3.11 -14.54 7.31
CA PHE A 151 -4.50 -14.95 7.14
C PHE A 151 -5.18 -15.25 8.48
N SER A 152 -4.48 -15.95 9.37
CA SER A 152 -4.98 -16.23 10.72
C SER A 152 -5.22 -14.94 11.50
N LEU A 153 -4.33 -13.95 11.36
CA LEU A 153 -4.52 -12.61 11.93
C LEU A 153 -5.76 -11.91 11.33
N ALA A 154 -5.96 -11.98 10.01
CA ALA A 154 -7.13 -11.41 9.34
C ALA A 154 -8.45 -12.00 9.85
N LEU A 155 -8.48 -13.30 10.16
CA LEU A 155 -9.66 -13.96 10.73
C LEU A 155 -9.86 -13.68 12.22
N ALA A 156 -8.76 -13.56 12.98
CA ALA A 156 -8.81 -13.33 14.42
C ALA A 156 -9.30 -11.92 14.76
N VAL A 157 -8.85 -10.89 14.04
CA VAL A 157 -9.18 -9.49 14.38
C VAL A 157 -10.69 -9.21 14.44
N PRO A 158 -11.53 -9.60 13.47
CA PRO A 158 -12.97 -9.42 13.58
C PRO A 158 -13.59 -10.09 14.82
N GLN A 159 -13.06 -11.24 15.25
CA GLN A 159 -13.56 -11.92 16.46
C GLN A 159 -13.11 -11.23 17.73
N ILE A 160 -11.87 -10.76 17.78
CA ILE A 160 -11.34 -9.95 18.88
C ILE A 160 -12.18 -8.68 19.03
N LEU A 161 -12.46 -7.99 17.93
CA LEU A 161 -13.27 -6.78 17.93
C LEU A 161 -14.67 -7.05 18.49
N LYS A 162 -15.30 -8.17 18.12
CA LYS A 162 -16.60 -8.57 18.68
C LYS A 162 -16.54 -8.93 20.16
N TYR A 163 -15.45 -9.57 20.61
CA TYR A 163 -15.27 -9.89 22.02
C TYR A 163 -15.17 -8.63 22.88
N PHE A 164 -14.51 -7.59 22.38
CA PHE A 164 -14.40 -6.28 23.03
C PHE A 164 -15.56 -5.33 22.69
N GLU A 165 -16.78 -5.85 22.55
CA GLU A 165 -17.98 -5.10 22.14
C GLU A 165 -18.21 -3.83 22.96
N HIS A 166 -17.89 -3.84 24.26
CA HIS A 166 -18.02 -2.66 25.11
C HIS A 166 -17.23 -1.44 24.61
N TRP A 167 -16.09 -1.67 23.96
CA TRP A 167 -15.21 -0.62 23.44
C TRP A 167 -15.38 -0.40 21.94
N THR A 168 -15.69 -1.45 21.18
CA THR A 168 -15.70 -1.43 19.71
C THR A 168 -17.10 -1.26 19.11
N GLY A 169 -18.16 -1.40 19.90
CA GLY A 169 -19.54 -1.45 19.39
C GLY A 169 -19.88 -2.78 18.69
N GLY A 170 -19.03 -3.81 18.84
CA GLY A 170 -19.33 -5.18 18.44
C GLY A 170 -19.58 -5.33 16.94
N SER A 171 -20.75 -5.87 16.58
CA SER A 171 -21.17 -6.03 15.17
C SER A 171 -21.64 -4.75 14.50
N GLN A 172 -22.05 -3.74 15.27
CA GLN A 172 -22.57 -2.47 14.77
C GLN A 172 -21.45 -1.47 14.46
N GLY A 173 -20.29 -1.65 15.09
CA GLY A 173 -19.16 -0.72 15.00
C GLY A 173 -19.44 0.61 15.70
N ILE A 174 -18.55 1.58 15.49
CA ILE A 174 -18.64 2.92 16.09
C ILE A 174 -19.07 3.91 15.00
N VAL A 175 -20.20 4.58 15.20
CA VAL A 175 -20.67 5.64 14.31
C VAL A 175 -20.12 6.98 14.78
N LEU A 176 -19.17 7.53 14.04
CA LEU A 176 -18.53 8.80 14.37
C LEU A 176 -19.24 9.98 13.70
N THR A 177 -19.42 11.06 14.44
CA THR A 177 -19.73 12.36 13.87
C THR A 177 -18.51 12.87 13.11
N LYS A 178 -18.70 13.29 11.85
CA LYS A 178 -17.60 13.71 10.97
C LYS A 178 -16.90 14.94 11.55
N PRO A 179 -15.55 14.99 11.59
CA PRO A 179 -14.83 16.14 12.11
C PRO A 179 -15.16 17.41 11.32
N GLU A 180 -15.60 18.45 12.02
CA GLU A 180 -15.77 19.79 11.43
C GLU A 180 -14.41 20.45 11.22
N ALA A 181 -14.30 21.31 10.20
CA ALA A 181 -13.04 21.99 9.88
C ALA A 181 -12.60 22.88 11.06
N PRO A 182 -11.38 22.75 11.59
CA PRO A 182 -10.88 23.71 12.56
C PRO A 182 -10.56 25.01 11.82
N LEU A 183 -11.00 26.12 12.40
CA LEU A 183 -10.99 27.48 11.82
C LEU A 183 -11.98 27.66 10.67
N GLY A 184 -13.20 28.12 10.97
CA GLY A 184 -13.96 29.15 10.23
C GLY A 184 -14.13 29.06 8.69
N LEU A 185 -13.60 28.06 8.00
CA LEU A 185 -13.80 27.82 6.60
C LEU A 185 -15.19 27.21 6.45
N LYS A 186 -16.02 27.84 5.59
CA LYS A 186 -17.37 27.37 5.21
C LYS A 186 -17.28 26.12 4.32
N LEU A 187 -16.58 25.08 4.78
CA LEU A 187 -16.47 23.78 4.13
C LEU A 187 -17.30 22.78 4.90
N SER A 188 -18.14 22.04 4.20
CA SER A 188 -18.90 20.93 4.79
C SER A 188 -17.93 19.89 5.35
N ALA A 189 -18.26 19.24 6.47
CA ALA A 189 -17.41 18.20 7.08
C ALA A 189 -17.00 17.08 6.11
N ASP A 190 -17.87 16.76 5.14
CA ASP A 190 -17.60 15.82 4.04
C ASP A 190 -16.50 16.30 3.08
N GLN A 191 -16.46 17.59 2.76
CA GLN A 191 -15.44 18.17 1.88
C GLN A 191 -14.09 18.23 2.57
N TRP A 192 -14.07 18.59 3.86
CA TRP A 192 -12.83 18.64 4.65
C TRP A 192 -12.18 17.25 4.75
N LEU A 193 -12.96 16.22 5.08
CA LEU A 193 -12.45 14.86 5.19
C LEU A 193 -11.92 14.35 3.84
N TYR A 194 -12.61 14.67 2.74
CA TYR A 194 -12.14 14.36 1.39
C TYR A 194 -10.78 15.02 1.09
N TYR A 195 -10.63 16.32 1.36
CA TYR A 195 -9.36 17.03 1.14
C TYR A 195 -8.22 16.50 2.01
N LEU A 196 -8.49 16.19 3.27
CA LEU A 196 -7.49 15.60 4.17
C LEU A 196 -7.02 14.24 3.64
N THR A 197 -7.96 13.39 3.21
CA THR A 197 -7.64 12.06 2.67
C THR A 197 -6.86 12.17 1.36
N LEU A 198 -7.26 13.09 0.48
CA LEU A 198 -6.60 13.36 -0.79
C LEU A 198 -5.18 13.89 -0.56
N ALA A 199 -5.00 14.83 0.37
CA ALA A 199 -3.67 15.35 0.72
C ALA A 199 -2.73 14.24 1.22
N ILE A 200 -3.22 13.35 2.09
CA ILE A 200 -2.44 12.19 2.57
C ILE A 200 -2.09 11.26 1.40
N LEU A 201 -3.05 10.97 0.53
CA LEU A 201 -2.84 10.10 -0.63
C LEU A 201 -1.80 10.66 -1.62
N ILE A 202 -1.72 11.99 -1.78
CA ILE A 202 -0.70 12.62 -2.64
C ILE A 202 0.69 12.55 -2.02
N VAL A 203 0.78 12.67 -0.69
CA VAL A 203 2.06 12.69 0.03
C VAL A 203 2.71 11.30 0.05
N LEU A 204 1.91 10.23 0.00
CA LEU A 204 2.35 8.84 0.06
C LEU A 204 2.82 8.30 -1.30
#